data_AF-A0A378UH31-F1
#
_entry.id   AF-A0A378UH31-F1
#
_cell.length_a   1.000
_cell.length_b   1.000
_cell.length_c   1.000
_cell.angle_alpha   90.00
_cell.angle_beta   90.00
_cell.angle_gamma   90.00
#
_symmetry.space_group_name_H-M   'P 1'
#
loop_
_entity.id
_entity.type
_entity.pdbx_description
1 polymer ?
#
loop_
_entity_poly.entity_id
_entity_poly.type
_entity_poly.pdbx_seq_one_letter_code
_entity_poly.pdbx_strand_id
1 'polypeptide(L)'
;MPTLFRIPALSYAAAALAACCVFQTASAAVIGVSPQDDVQAVIARAQAGDTLRFAPGVYETKIRIDKPLTLEGPADRRAEIRGDRTGRTIAVHAPDVAIRNLTVSKSGLILPDMDAGIYLEETAERALVEHNDILDNSVGVYIHGARDALVRANTIIGNAELRTNERGNGVTVWNAPGAQVSDNDISKGRDGIFSNTSSHNTYKNNRFTDVRFAVHYMYTNDSEVSGNISIGNNIGYAMMFSDRIKVFGNIAVNSRDQGIMLNYVNHSEIADNIIYRADKCVFVYNANYNRILGNHFEQCAMGIHFTAAIEGTELSDNSFINNESQVKYVSTRFLDWGEDGRGNYWSDNSAFDLDGDGIADSAYRPNGITDQIIWRAPVARLLMNSPAVSIVKWAQSQFPAILPGGVTDSKPLMKPYANSAMPRYLQIKDELQQIAEREKSQWAGEAND
;
A
#
# COMPACT_ATOMS: atom_id res chain seq x y z
N MET A 1 34.80 -3.89 92.26
CA MET A 1 34.02 -4.92 91.54
C MET A 1 32.54 -4.65 91.77
N PRO A 2 31.65 -4.81 90.79
CA PRO A 2 31.71 -4.24 89.45
C PRO A 2 30.37 -3.54 89.09
N THR A 3 30.38 -2.65 88.07
CA THR A 3 29.43 -2.64 86.92
C THR A 3 27.91 -2.39 87.13
N LEU A 4 27.08 -1.99 86.15
CA LEU A 4 27.16 -1.57 84.74
C LEU A 4 25.78 -0.90 84.44
N PHE A 5 25.81 0.28 83.80
CA PHE A 5 25.03 0.72 82.62
C PHE A 5 23.51 0.98 82.69
N ARG A 6 23.00 2.20 82.37
CA ARG A 6 22.83 2.92 81.05
C ARG A 6 21.75 2.26 80.18
N ILE A 7 20.76 2.94 79.60
CA ILE A 7 20.79 3.98 78.51
C ILE A 7 19.42 4.73 78.44
N PRO A 8 19.35 5.97 77.87
CA PRO A 8 18.27 6.94 78.01
C PRO A 8 17.33 7.12 76.80
N ALA A 9 16.43 8.09 76.95
CA ALA A 9 15.37 8.61 76.08
C ALA A 9 15.72 8.88 74.60
N LEU A 10 14.68 8.79 73.75
CA LEU A 10 14.55 9.62 72.55
C LEU A 10 13.07 9.97 72.30
N SER A 11 12.75 11.24 72.47
CA SER A 11 11.48 11.87 72.10
C SER A 11 11.51 12.22 70.60
N TYR A 12 10.55 11.73 69.83
CA TYR A 12 10.38 12.11 68.42
C TYR A 12 9.68 13.47 68.32
N ALA A 13 10.40 14.47 67.81
CA ALA A 13 9.82 15.71 67.31
C ALA A 13 9.44 15.51 65.84
N ALA A 14 8.14 15.57 65.52
CA ALA A 14 7.64 15.59 64.15
C ALA A 14 7.59 17.05 63.66
N ALA A 15 8.53 17.43 62.81
CA ALA A 15 8.47 18.68 62.06
C ALA A 15 7.72 18.45 60.74
N ALA A 16 6.54 19.04 60.61
CA ALA A 16 5.78 19.06 59.36
C ALA A 16 6.34 20.17 58.45
N LEU A 17 7.17 19.80 57.47
CA LEU A 17 7.44 20.66 56.31
C LEU A 17 6.27 20.55 55.34
N ALA A 18 5.45 21.59 55.28
CA ALA A 18 4.49 21.79 54.20
C ALA A 18 5.26 22.11 52.91
N ALA A 19 5.56 21.08 52.12
CA ALA A 19 6.01 21.26 50.75
C ALA A 19 4.80 21.76 49.93
N CYS A 20 4.79 23.05 49.61
CA CYS A 20 3.97 23.59 48.55
C CYS A 20 4.38 22.93 47.23
N CYS A 21 3.73 21.84 46.86
CA CYS A 21 3.71 21.35 45.49
C CYS A 21 3.01 22.41 44.63
N VAL A 22 3.80 23.34 44.09
CA VAL A 22 3.38 24.16 42.97
C VAL A 22 3.15 23.19 41.81
N PHE A 23 1.89 22.85 41.56
CA PHE A 23 1.48 22.25 40.30
C PHE A 23 1.76 23.29 39.22
N GLN A 24 2.97 23.28 38.65
CA GLN A 24 3.23 23.95 37.39
C GLN A 24 2.43 23.19 36.34
N THR A 25 1.26 23.71 36.00
CA THR A 25 0.59 23.35 34.76
C THR A 25 1.54 23.80 33.65
N ALA A 26 2.32 22.86 33.11
CA ALA A 26 3.15 23.11 31.94
C ALA A 26 2.22 23.40 30.76
N SER A 27 1.98 24.68 30.49
CA SER A 27 1.33 25.10 29.26
C SER A 27 2.37 25.02 28.15
N ALA A 28 2.10 24.24 27.11
CA ALA A 28 2.90 24.28 25.89
C ALA A 28 2.97 25.72 25.36
N ALA A 29 4.18 26.25 25.17
CA ALA A 29 4.39 27.58 24.61
C ALA A 29 4.28 27.54 23.08
N VAL A 30 3.83 28.65 22.49
CA VAL A 30 3.92 28.87 21.03
C VAL A 30 5.07 29.83 20.77
N ILE A 31 6.11 29.32 20.11
CA ILE A 31 7.34 30.05 19.80
C ILE A 31 7.31 30.42 18.32
N GLY A 32 7.29 31.71 18.01
CA GLY A 32 7.41 32.17 16.62
C GLY A 32 8.82 31.93 16.07
N VAL A 33 8.90 31.42 14.85
CA VAL A 33 10.15 31.19 14.12
C VAL A 33 10.08 31.94 12.81
N SER A 34 11.10 32.74 12.52
CA SER A 34 11.26 33.51 11.28
C SER A 34 12.40 32.92 10.43
N PRO A 35 12.41 33.13 9.10
CA PRO A 35 13.46 32.60 8.22
C PRO A 35 14.90 33.04 8.57
N GLN A 36 15.06 34.09 9.39
CA GLN A 36 16.36 34.58 9.83
C GLN A 36 16.83 33.92 11.14
N ASP A 37 15.96 33.18 11.82
CA ASP A 37 16.28 32.53 13.09
C ASP A 37 17.13 31.28 12.88
N ASP A 38 18.03 31.03 13.82
CA ASP A 38 18.65 29.72 13.98
C ASP A 38 17.64 28.74 14.57
N VAL A 39 16.97 27.99 13.68
CA VAL A 39 15.92 27.02 14.05
C VAL A 39 16.43 26.00 15.06
N GLN A 40 17.68 25.54 14.96
CA GLN A 40 18.21 24.54 15.88
C GLN A 40 18.44 25.14 17.28
N ALA A 41 18.86 26.42 17.35
CA ALA A 41 18.97 27.13 18.62
C ALA A 41 17.59 27.45 19.24
N VAL A 42 16.53 27.58 18.44
CA VAL A 42 15.15 27.67 18.93
C VAL A 42 14.70 26.33 19.52
N ILE A 43 14.92 25.23 18.82
CA ILE A 43 14.62 23.87 19.31
C ILE A 43 15.36 23.57 20.62
N ALA A 44 16.63 23.96 20.72
CA ALA A 44 17.43 23.77 21.93
C ALA A 44 16.81 24.46 23.16
N ARG A 45 16.22 25.65 22.98
CA ARG A 45 15.58 26.45 24.03
C ARG A 45 14.14 26.05 24.32
N ALA A 46 13.44 25.47 23.35
CA ALA A 46 12.08 24.99 23.51
C ALA A 46 11.99 23.86 24.56
N GLN A 47 10.87 23.84 25.28
CA GLN A 47 10.50 22.80 26.23
C GLN A 47 9.71 21.70 25.52
N ALA A 48 9.72 20.49 26.10
CA ALA A 48 8.92 19.40 25.58
C ALA A 48 7.42 19.78 25.58
N GLY A 49 6.74 19.54 24.47
CA GLY A 49 5.35 19.92 24.23
C GLY A 49 5.16 21.26 23.52
N ASP A 50 6.19 22.10 23.41
CA ASP A 50 6.08 23.40 22.74
C ASP A 50 5.75 23.28 21.25
N THR A 51 5.14 24.33 20.71
CA THR A 51 4.87 24.51 19.29
C THR A 51 5.77 25.59 18.70
N LEU A 52 6.56 25.22 17.69
CA LEU A 52 7.36 26.12 16.88
C LEU A 52 6.52 26.52 15.66
N ARG A 53 6.07 27.78 15.63
CA ARG A 53 5.23 28.33 14.58
C ARG A 53 6.07 29.09 13.56
N PHE A 54 6.24 28.51 12.39
CA PHE A 54 7.05 29.06 11.31
C PHE A 54 6.27 30.12 10.53
N ALA A 55 6.86 31.31 10.39
CA ALA A 55 6.37 32.32 9.46
C ALA A 55 6.62 31.87 8.00
N PRO A 56 5.84 32.35 7.01
CA PRO A 56 6.11 32.12 5.60
C PRO A 56 7.55 32.52 5.22
N GLY A 57 8.22 31.69 4.43
CA GLY A 57 9.58 31.91 3.97
C GLY A 57 10.37 30.61 3.79
N VAL A 58 11.60 30.74 3.33
CA VAL A 58 12.52 29.62 3.12
C VAL A 58 13.54 29.58 4.25
N TYR A 59 13.65 28.43 4.90
CA TYR A 59 14.60 28.13 5.96
C TYR A 59 15.65 27.18 5.38
N GLU A 60 16.79 27.73 4.97
CA GLU A 60 17.93 26.98 4.43
C GLU A 60 18.66 26.29 5.59
N THR A 61 18.13 25.15 6.05
CA THR A 61 18.62 24.46 7.25
C THR A 61 18.24 22.98 7.27
N LYS A 62 18.91 22.23 8.15
CA LYS A 62 18.53 20.87 8.53
C LYS A 62 18.12 20.86 9.99
N ILE A 63 17.08 20.11 10.31
CA ILE A 63 16.47 20.10 11.63
C ILE A 63 16.69 18.74 12.30
N ARG A 64 17.18 18.77 13.55
CA ARG A 64 17.17 17.61 14.44
C ARG A 64 16.24 17.87 15.62
N ILE A 65 15.24 17.01 15.80
CA ILE A 65 14.27 17.07 16.90
C ILE A 65 14.57 15.96 17.89
N ASP A 66 14.91 16.31 19.13
CA ASP A 66 15.32 15.39 20.20
C ASP A 66 14.43 15.45 21.45
N LYS A 67 13.30 16.16 21.35
CA LYS A 67 12.25 16.23 22.38
C LYS A 67 10.87 16.36 21.72
N PRO A 68 9.77 15.98 22.41
CA PRO A 68 8.42 16.14 21.87
C PRO A 68 8.15 17.60 21.52
N LEU A 69 7.84 17.90 20.26
CA LEU A 69 7.58 19.25 19.75
C LEU A 69 6.57 19.20 18.61
N THR A 70 5.84 20.29 18.43
CA THR A 70 5.10 20.54 17.18
C THR A 70 5.87 21.56 16.32
N LEU A 71 6.16 21.22 15.07
CA LEU A 71 6.56 22.17 14.04
C LEU A 71 5.33 22.47 13.17
N GLU A 72 4.91 23.73 13.15
CA GLU A 72 3.70 24.18 12.47
C GLU A 72 4.00 25.34 11.52
N GLY A 73 3.76 25.15 10.22
CA GLY A 73 3.78 26.24 9.25
C GLY A 73 2.41 26.89 9.02
N PRO A 74 2.33 27.90 8.15
CA PRO A 74 1.06 28.52 7.76
C PRO A 74 0.18 27.52 6.97
N ALA A 75 -1.14 27.65 7.04
CA ALA A 75 -2.08 26.72 6.38
C ALA A 75 -1.87 26.56 4.85
N ASP A 76 -1.25 27.53 4.21
CA ASP A 76 -0.88 27.51 2.78
C ASP A 76 0.53 26.94 2.51
N ARG A 77 1.17 26.36 3.53
CA ARG A 77 2.46 25.63 3.46
C ARG A 77 3.64 26.45 2.93
N ARG A 78 3.54 27.78 2.95
CA ARG A 78 4.61 28.71 2.49
C ARG A 78 5.85 28.78 3.41
N ALA A 79 5.92 27.99 4.47
CA ALA A 79 7.16 27.82 5.23
C ALA A 79 7.89 26.58 4.71
N GLU A 80 9.00 26.80 3.99
CA GLU A 80 9.81 25.74 3.38
C GLU A 80 11.06 25.46 4.22
N ILE A 81 11.17 24.25 4.77
CA ILE A 81 12.43 23.74 5.31
C ILE A 81 13.20 23.12 4.15
N ARG A 82 14.24 23.82 3.70
CA ARG A 82 15.03 23.44 2.53
C ARG A 82 16.39 22.93 2.98
N GLY A 83 16.64 21.65 2.74
CA GLY A 83 17.93 21.03 2.96
C GLY A 83 18.99 21.49 1.96
N ASP A 84 20.23 21.06 2.17
CA ASP A 84 21.40 21.43 1.38
C ASP A 84 21.78 20.37 0.32
N ARG A 85 20.84 19.47 -0.04
CA ARG A 85 21.07 18.29 -0.89
C ARG A 85 22.06 17.28 -0.27
N THR A 86 22.17 17.26 1.06
CA THR A 86 22.92 16.22 1.80
C THR A 86 22.13 15.73 3.01
N GLY A 87 22.17 14.42 3.28
CA GLY A 87 21.58 13.88 4.49
C GLY A 87 20.05 14.00 4.54
N ARG A 88 19.53 14.08 5.77
CA ARG A 88 18.10 14.20 6.09
C ARG A 88 17.76 15.67 6.33
N THR A 89 16.67 16.17 5.72
CA THR A 89 16.24 17.57 5.93
C THR A 89 15.66 17.76 7.33
N ILE A 90 14.76 16.88 7.76
CA ILE A 90 14.25 16.82 9.13
C ILE A 90 14.48 15.42 9.70
N ALA A 91 15.17 15.31 10.84
CA ALA A 91 15.41 14.06 11.55
C ALA A 91 14.76 14.10 12.94
N VAL A 92 13.85 13.17 13.19
CA VAL A 92 13.07 13.06 14.43
C VAL A 92 13.61 11.92 15.28
N HIS A 93 13.97 12.22 16.52
CA HIS A 93 14.57 11.29 17.48
C HIS A 93 13.84 11.26 18.83
N ALA A 94 12.63 11.83 18.90
CA ALA A 94 11.82 11.87 20.10
C ALA A 94 10.37 11.50 19.78
N PRO A 95 9.65 10.92 20.75
CA PRO A 95 8.27 10.54 20.56
C PRO A 95 7.35 11.77 20.50
N ASP A 96 6.13 11.56 20.02
CA ASP A 96 5.04 12.54 20.08
C ASP A 96 5.39 13.88 19.40
N VAL A 97 6.25 13.82 18.37
CA VAL A 97 6.60 14.97 17.51
C VAL A 97 5.57 15.10 16.41
N ALA A 98 5.08 16.32 16.19
CA ALA A 98 4.16 16.64 15.10
C ALA A 98 4.84 17.59 14.09
N ILE A 99 4.74 17.30 12.81
CA ILE A 99 5.24 18.12 11.70
C ILE A 99 4.07 18.39 10.77
N ARG A 100 3.64 19.65 10.67
CA ARG A 100 2.46 20.01 9.88
C ARG A 100 2.50 21.35 9.20
N ASN A 101 1.78 21.44 8.08
CA ASN A 101 1.62 22.65 7.28
C ASN A 101 2.95 23.25 6.80
N LEU A 102 3.95 22.41 6.52
CA LEU A 102 5.26 22.82 5.99
C LEU A 102 5.46 22.33 4.56
N THR A 103 6.35 23.02 3.84
CA THR A 103 7.05 22.44 2.69
C THR A 103 8.38 21.88 3.17
N VAL A 104 8.75 20.66 2.78
CA VAL A 104 10.05 20.05 3.11
C VAL A 104 10.72 19.58 1.83
N SER A 105 11.93 20.08 1.56
CA SER A 105 12.61 19.83 0.29
C SER A 105 14.12 19.64 0.42
N LYS A 106 14.73 19.19 -0.68
CA LYS A 106 16.19 19.12 -0.86
C LYS A 106 16.96 18.30 0.17
N SER A 107 16.43 17.14 0.57
CA SER A 107 17.26 16.11 1.21
C SER A 107 18.43 15.70 0.31
N GLY A 108 19.41 15.00 0.86
CA GLY A 108 20.37 14.25 0.05
C GLY A 108 19.71 13.18 -0.83
N LEU A 109 20.52 12.53 -1.67
CA LEU A 109 20.08 11.57 -2.69
C LEU A 109 20.62 10.15 -2.49
N ILE A 110 21.34 9.88 -1.40
CA ILE A 110 22.03 8.61 -1.17
C ILE A 110 21.06 7.62 -0.50
N LEU A 111 20.51 6.69 -1.29
CA LEU A 111 19.57 5.68 -0.80
C LEU A 111 20.15 4.79 0.32
N PRO A 112 21.41 4.30 0.24
CA PRO A 112 22.02 3.54 1.33
C PRO A 112 22.15 4.30 2.67
N ASP A 113 22.31 5.62 2.61
CA ASP A 113 22.44 6.48 3.81
C ASP A 113 21.07 6.85 4.41
N MET A 114 19.99 6.41 3.75
CA MET A 114 18.61 6.70 4.12
C MET A 114 18.33 8.21 4.13
N ASP A 115 18.82 8.92 3.12
CA ASP A 115 18.50 10.32 2.90
C ASP A 115 16.99 10.48 2.68
N ALA A 116 16.38 11.44 3.39
CA ALA A 116 14.94 11.68 3.34
C ALA A 116 14.58 13.12 3.65
N GLY A 117 13.42 13.57 3.15
CA GLY A 117 12.83 14.85 3.55
C GLY A 117 12.52 14.84 5.04
N ILE A 118 11.79 13.82 5.49
CA ILE A 118 11.49 13.59 6.90
C ILE A 118 11.90 12.17 7.27
N TYR A 119 12.84 12.05 8.21
CA TYR A 119 13.29 10.76 8.75
C TYR A 119 12.81 10.62 10.19
N LEU A 120 12.08 9.54 10.46
CA LEU A 120 11.60 9.16 11.79
C LEU A 120 12.45 7.97 12.28
N GLU A 121 13.27 8.22 13.29
CA GLU A 121 14.09 7.19 13.95
C GLU A 121 13.24 6.25 14.81
N GLU A 122 13.81 5.14 15.26
CA GLU A 122 13.13 4.16 16.12
C GLU A 122 12.52 4.79 17.37
N THR A 123 13.18 5.81 17.92
CA THR A 123 12.72 6.57 19.10
C THR A 123 11.59 7.56 18.82
N ALA A 124 11.21 7.77 17.56
CA ALA A 124 10.15 8.69 17.13
C ALA A 124 8.75 8.07 17.22
N GLU A 125 8.44 7.38 18.32
CA GLU A 125 7.15 6.74 18.51
C GLU A 125 6.00 7.74 18.43
N ARG A 126 4.90 7.36 17.78
CA ARG A 126 3.68 8.18 17.62
C ARG A 126 3.93 9.53 16.94
N ALA A 127 5.01 9.64 16.17
CA ALA A 127 5.26 10.83 15.36
C ALA A 127 4.11 11.06 14.35
N LEU A 128 3.72 12.31 14.17
CA LEU A 128 2.66 12.75 13.28
C LEU A 128 3.23 13.63 12.17
N VAL A 129 3.16 13.18 10.92
CA VAL A 129 3.54 13.95 9.73
C VAL A 129 2.28 14.20 8.93
N GLU A 130 1.72 15.41 9.01
CA GLU A 130 0.42 15.72 8.40
C GLU A 130 0.35 17.03 7.62
N HIS A 131 -0.42 17.07 6.53
CA HIS A 131 -0.69 18.29 5.78
C HIS A 131 0.59 19.03 5.32
N ASN A 132 1.60 18.29 4.85
CA ASN A 132 2.83 18.86 4.32
C ASN A 132 2.92 18.75 2.79
N ASP A 133 3.71 19.62 2.17
CA ASP A 133 4.23 19.45 0.82
C ASP A 133 5.66 18.89 0.92
N ILE A 134 5.88 17.62 0.56
CA ILE A 134 7.18 16.95 0.67
C ILE A 134 7.72 16.73 -0.75
N LEU A 135 8.65 17.59 -1.15
CA LEU A 135 8.99 17.81 -2.55
C LEU A 135 10.48 17.60 -2.81
N ASP A 136 10.83 16.93 -3.90
CA ASP A 136 12.22 16.88 -4.40
C ASP A 136 13.23 16.41 -3.32
N ASN A 137 12.88 15.29 -2.69
CA ASN A 137 13.71 14.53 -1.75
C ASN A 137 14.08 13.17 -2.37
N SER A 138 15.04 12.46 -1.76
CA SER A 138 15.29 11.05 -2.13
C SER A 138 14.09 10.20 -1.74
N VAL A 139 13.92 9.95 -0.43
CA VAL A 139 12.69 9.43 0.15
C VAL A 139 11.88 10.60 0.71
N GLY A 140 10.56 10.62 0.50
CA GLY A 140 9.69 11.66 1.08
C GLY A 140 9.67 11.56 2.61
N VAL A 141 9.09 10.48 3.13
CA VAL A 141 9.09 10.13 4.56
C VAL A 141 9.71 8.75 4.77
N TYR A 142 10.70 8.65 5.64
CA TYR A 142 11.30 7.39 6.04
C TYR A 142 10.91 7.09 7.50
N ILE A 143 10.12 6.03 7.70
CA ILE A 143 9.72 5.52 9.02
C ILE A 143 10.65 4.34 9.36
N HIS A 144 11.69 4.58 10.15
CA HIS A 144 12.67 3.56 10.53
C HIS A 144 12.45 3.17 11.99
N GLY A 145 11.74 2.09 12.27
CA GLY A 145 11.50 1.64 13.64
C GLY A 145 10.39 2.38 14.40
N ALA A 146 10.01 3.59 13.96
CA ALA A 146 9.09 4.47 14.68
C ALA A 146 7.67 3.87 14.83
N ARG A 147 7.41 3.30 16.01
CA ARG A 147 6.14 2.63 16.32
C ARG A 147 4.97 3.59 16.29
N ASP A 148 3.85 3.12 15.74
CA ASP A 148 2.58 3.86 15.71
C ASP A 148 2.68 5.26 15.04
N ALA A 149 3.69 5.48 14.19
CA ALA A 149 3.85 6.73 13.44
C ALA A 149 2.72 6.90 12.41
N LEU A 150 2.24 8.13 12.25
CA LEU A 150 1.15 8.48 11.35
C LEU A 150 1.61 9.49 10.30
N VAL A 151 1.64 9.06 9.04
CA VAL A 151 1.91 9.92 7.88
C VAL A 151 0.60 10.11 7.13
N ARG A 152 -0.02 11.30 7.25
CA ARG A 152 -1.35 11.51 6.66
C ARG A 152 -1.56 12.81 5.92
N ALA A 153 -2.43 12.79 4.91
CA ALA A 153 -2.86 14.01 4.22
C ALA A 153 -1.71 14.88 3.69
N ASN A 154 -0.59 14.26 3.27
CA ASN A 154 0.54 14.96 2.67
C ASN A 154 0.48 14.85 1.13
N THR A 155 1.04 15.84 0.46
CA THR A 155 1.39 15.76 -0.96
C THR A 155 2.88 15.41 -1.05
N ILE A 156 3.22 14.24 -1.59
CA ILE A 156 4.61 13.76 -1.69
C ILE A 156 4.98 13.60 -3.16
N ILE A 157 5.92 14.42 -3.63
CA ILE A 157 6.33 14.45 -5.04
C ILE A 157 7.84 14.21 -5.14
N GLY A 158 8.21 13.07 -5.71
CA GLY A 158 9.60 12.70 -5.95
C GLY A 158 10.28 13.53 -7.06
N ASN A 159 11.60 13.36 -7.19
CA ASN A 159 12.37 14.02 -8.23
C ASN A 159 12.30 13.23 -9.56
N ALA A 160 11.49 13.73 -10.50
CA ALA A 160 11.31 13.12 -11.82
C ALA A 160 12.49 13.33 -12.80
N GLU A 161 13.49 14.14 -12.45
CA GLU A 161 14.70 14.31 -13.27
C GLU A 161 15.69 13.15 -13.11
N LEU A 162 15.63 12.45 -11.97
CA LEU A 162 16.45 11.28 -11.70
C LEU A 162 16.01 10.07 -12.52
N ARG A 163 16.95 9.16 -12.82
CA ARG A 163 16.59 7.86 -13.34
C ARG A 163 15.79 7.10 -12.31
N THR A 164 14.89 6.29 -12.79
CA THR A 164 14.00 5.46 -12.00
C THR A 164 14.65 4.74 -10.81
N ASN A 165 15.78 4.06 -11.04
CA ASN A 165 16.48 3.29 -10.00
C ASN A 165 17.20 4.17 -8.97
N GLU A 166 17.42 5.44 -9.28
CA GLU A 166 18.05 6.45 -8.41
C GLU A 166 17.01 7.17 -7.54
N ARG A 167 15.73 7.11 -7.90
CA ARG A 167 14.63 7.70 -7.13
C ARG A 167 14.40 6.90 -5.84
N GLY A 168 14.15 7.61 -4.73
CA GLY A 168 13.61 6.99 -3.53
C GLY A 168 12.09 6.85 -3.59
N ASN A 169 11.53 6.26 -2.54
CA ASN A 169 10.09 6.01 -2.45
C ASN A 169 9.36 7.24 -1.86
N GLY A 170 8.05 7.37 -2.08
CA GLY A 170 7.25 8.40 -1.40
C GLY A 170 7.31 8.23 0.12
N VAL A 171 6.92 7.05 0.59
CA VAL A 171 7.07 6.64 2.00
C VAL A 171 7.80 5.30 2.06
N THR A 172 8.85 5.22 2.89
CA THR A 172 9.51 3.97 3.24
C THR A 172 9.17 3.61 4.68
N VAL A 173 8.72 2.37 4.92
CA VAL A 173 8.45 1.83 6.25
C VAL A 173 9.38 0.64 6.48
N TRP A 174 10.23 0.74 7.49
CA TRP A 174 11.16 -0.33 7.85
C TRP A 174 11.02 -0.64 9.33
N ASN A 175 10.62 -1.87 9.66
CA ASN A 175 10.47 -2.34 11.03
C ASN A 175 9.70 -1.40 11.97
N ALA A 176 8.61 -0.79 11.48
CA ALA A 176 7.81 0.18 12.24
C ALA A 176 6.38 -0.36 12.53
N PRO A 177 6.20 -1.24 13.53
CA PRO A 177 4.90 -1.80 13.85
C PRO A 177 3.85 -0.73 14.18
N GLY A 178 2.62 -0.92 13.70
CA GLY A 178 1.53 0.03 13.96
C GLY A 178 1.58 1.30 13.11
N ALA A 179 2.60 1.48 12.26
CA ALA A 179 2.69 2.65 11.40
C ALA A 179 1.51 2.73 10.41
N GLN A 180 1.02 3.95 10.21
CA GLN A 180 -0.13 4.26 9.38
C GLN A 180 0.25 5.29 8.32
N VAL A 181 -0.11 5.00 7.07
CA VAL A 181 0.10 5.92 5.94
C VAL A 181 -1.26 6.13 5.28
N SER A 182 -1.86 7.30 5.46
CA SER A 182 -3.27 7.51 5.09
C SER A 182 -3.55 8.82 4.37
N ASP A 183 -4.48 8.78 3.41
CA ASP A 183 -4.99 9.98 2.73
C ASP A 183 -3.90 10.84 2.05
N ASN A 184 -2.74 10.27 1.70
CA ASN A 184 -1.66 10.99 1.00
C ASN A 184 -1.84 10.94 -0.52
N ASP A 185 -1.37 11.98 -1.21
CA ASP A 185 -1.22 11.99 -2.68
C ASP A 185 0.27 11.87 -3.02
N ILE A 186 0.66 10.75 -3.61
CA ILE A 186 2.06 10.35 -3.79
C ILE A 186 2.35 10.14 -5.28
N SER A 187 3.34 10.87 -5.80
CA SER A 187 3.72 10.76 -7.21
C SER A 187 5.21 10.93 -7.47
N LYS A 188 5.65 10.50 -8.66
CA LYS A 188 7.01 10.74 -9.21
C LYS A 188 8.18 10.18 -8.38
N GLY A 189 7.91 9.37 -7.37
CA GLY A 189 8.90 8.54 -6.69
C GLY A 189 9.17 7.22 -7.44
N ARG A 190 10.03 6.37 -6.88
CA ARG A 190 10.19 4.99 -7.38
C ARG A 190 8.97 4.15 -7.02
N ASP A 191 8.73 3.91 -5.74
CA ASP A 191 7.51 3.28 -5.24
C ASP A 191 6.70 4.31 -4.41
N GLY A 192 5.38 4.17 -4.35
CA GLY A 192 4.51 5.01 -3.54
C GLY A 192 4.76 4.80 -2.05
N ILE A 193 4.34 3.62 -1.56
CA ILE A 193 4.69 3.11 -0.23
C ILE A 193 5.52 1.84 -0.39
N PHE A 194 6.72 1.82 0.18
CA PHE A 194 7.54 0.62 0.31
C PHE A 194 7.63 0.21 1.78
N SER A 195 7.11 -0.97 2.12
CA SER A 195 7.20 -1.53 3.46
C SER A 195 8.05 -2.77 3.48
N ASN A 196 8.98 -2.85 4.42
CA ASN A 196 9.88 -3.99 4.57
C ASN A 196 10.00 -4.42 6.04
N THR A 197 9.80 -5.72 6.30
CA THR A 197 9.92 -6.34 7.63
C THR A 197 9.12 -5.57 8.67
N SER A 198 7.79 -5.57 8.56
CA SER A 198 6.93 -4.85 9.52
C SER A 198 5.62 -5.57 9.80
N SER A 199 4.78 -5.03 10.69
CA SER A 199 3.51 -5.65 11.04
C SER A 199 2.48 -4.68 11.61
N HIS A 200 1.20 -5.06 11.59
CA HIS A 200 0.11 -4.25 12.13
C HIS A 200 0.04 -2.85 11.49
N ASN A 201 0.43 -2.74 10.22
CA ASN A 201 0.41 -1.47 9.50
C ASN A 201 -0.92 -1.26 8.78
N THR A 202 -1.25 0.01 8.53
CA THR A 202 -2.44 0.38 7.77
C THR A 202 -2.10 1.41 6.70
N TYR A 203 -2.22 1.02 5.43
CA TYR A 203 -2.04 1.92 4.29
C TYR A 203 -3.38 2.14 3.62
N LYS A 204 -3.96 3.32 3.83
CA LYS A 204 -5.38 3.54 3.57
C LYS A 204 -5.67 4.83 2.81
N ASN A 205 -6.59 4.79 1.86
CA ASN A 205 -7.11 5.97 1.14
C ASN A 205 -6.04 6.83 0.46
N ASN A 206 -4.85 6.29 0.18
CA ASN A 206 -3.82 7.03 -0.54
C ASN A 206 -4.10 7.00 -2.04
N ARG A 207 -3.65 8.04 -2.73
CA ARG A 207 -3.71 8.19 -4.19
C ARG A 207 -2.29 8.15 -4.76
N PHE A 208 -2.09 7.38 -5.81
CA PHE A 208 -0.78 7.13 -6.41
C PHE A 208 -0.79 7.33 -7.91
N THR A 209 0.13 8.15 -8.42
CA THR A 209 0.35 8.36 -9.86
C THR A 209 1.83 8.38 -10.23
N ASP A 210 2.15 7.89 -11.43
CA ASP A 210 3.51 7.87 -12.00
C ASP A 210 4.58 7.31 -11.03
N VAL A 211 4.26 6.18 -10.40
CA VAL A 211 5.19 5.36 -9.62
C VAL A 211 5.27 3.94 -10.20
N ARG A 212 6.32 3.20 -9.82
CA ARG A 212 6.46 1.78 -10.16
C ARG A 212 5.32 1.01 -9.54
N PHE A 213 5.30 0.99 -8.21
CA PHE A 213 4.38 0.22 -7.39
C PHE A 213 3.66 1.20 -6.47
N ALA A 214 2.33 1.22 -6.49
CA ALA A 214 1.57 2.10 -5.60
C ALA A 214 1.82 1.70 -4.14
N VAL A 215 1.68 0.41 -3.85
CA VAL A 215 2.07 -0.21 -2.58
C VAL A 215 2.94 -1.43 -2.84
N HIS A 216 4.09 -1.49 -2.18
CA HIS A 216 5.08 -2.56 -2.30
C HIS A 216 5.38 -3.13 -0.90
N TYR A 217 4.89 -4.34 -0.64
CA TYR A 217 5.16 -5.09 0.59
C TYR A 217 6.34 -6.03 0.38
N MET A 218 7.21 -6.08 1.38
CA MET A 218 8.21 -7.13 1.57
C MET A 218 8.14 -7.56 3.03
N TYR A 219 7.77 -8.81 3.32
CA TYR A 219 7.76 -9.33 4.70
C TYR A 219 6.93 -8.49 5.68
N THR A 220 5.75 -8.02 5.25
CA THR A 220 4.87 -7.15 6.06
C THR A 220 3.60 -7.91 6.41
N ASN A 221 3.52 -8.40 7.65
CA ASN A 221 2.48 -9.35 8.08
C ASN A 221 1.38 -8.66 8.88
N ASP A 222 0.22 -9.31 9.06
CA ASP A 222 -0.84 -8.83 9.96
C ASP A 222 -1.27 -7.36 9.66
N SER A 223 -1.27 -6.98 8.39
CA SER A 223 -1.37 -5.58 7.95
C SER A 223 -2.47 -5.37 6.91
N GLU A 224 -2.82 -4.11 6.69
CA GLU A 224 -3.95 -3.70 5.85
C GLU A 224 -3.53 -2.74 4.73
N VAL A 225 -4.01 -3.01 3.52
CA VAL A 225 -4.02 -2.10 2.38
C VAL A 225 -5.45 -1.90 1.92
N SER A 226 -6.04 -0.72 2.19
CA SER A 226 -7.47 -0.53 1.95
C SER A 226 -7.86 0.82 1.32
N GLY A 227 -8.86 0.80 0.44
CA GLY A 227 -9.46 2.02 -0.10
C GLY A 227 -8.52 2.93 -0.91
N ASN A 228 -7.33 2.44 -1.29
CA ASN A 228 -6.35 3.20 -2.05
C ASN A 228 -6.74 3.30 -3.54
N ILE A 229 -6.16 4.27 -4.24
CA ILE A 229 -6.35 4.48 -5.68
C ILE A 229 -4.99 4.51 -6.38
N SER A 230 -4.77 3.57 -7.29
CA SER A 230 -3.59 3.52 -8.18
C SER A 230 -3.99 3.87 -9.61
N ILE A 231 -3.29 4.83 -10.23
CA ILE A 231 -3.65 5.37 -11.54
C ILE A 231 -2.42 5.38 -12.43
N GLY A 232 -2.44 4.61 -13.52
CA GLY A 232 -1.37 4.64 -14.52
C GLY A 232 -0.01 4.12 -14.03
N ASN A 233 0.07 3.43 -12.89
CA ASN A 233 1.32 2.90 -12.33
C ASN A 233 1.73 1.57 -13.00
N ASN A 234 2.93 1.05 -12.75
CA ASN A 234 3.30 -0.25 -13.32
C ASN A 234 2.56 -1.41 -12.67
N ILE A 235 2.61 -1.45 -11.34
CA ILE A 235 1.82 -2.35 -10.52
C ILE A 235 1.00 -1.52 -9.54
N GLY A 236 -0.28 -1.83 -9.40
CA GLY A 236 -1.10 -1.24 -8.35
C GLY A 236 -0.60 -1.69 -6.98
N TYR A 237 -0.84 -2.95 -6.65
CA TYR A 237 -0.58 -3.49 -5.32
C TYR A 237 0.33 -4.71 -5.41
N ALA A 238 1.61 -4.52 -5.12
CA ALA A 238 2.64 -5.56 -5.11
C ALA A 238 2.81 -6.15 -3.70
N MET A 239 2.08 -7.23 -3.41
CA MET A 239 2.10 -7.90 -2.13
C MET A 239 3.09 -9.07 -2.17
N MET A 240 4.19 -8.99 -1.42
CA MET A 240 5.25 -9.99 -1.48
C MET A 240 5.67 -10.50 -0.10
N PHE A 241 5.88 -11.82 -0.01
CA PHE A 241 6.44 -12.53 1.14
C PHE A 241 5.73 -12.24 2.47
N SER A 242 4.41 -12.10 2.44
CA SER A 242 3.62 -11.59 3.56
C SER A 242 2.52 -12.57 3.96
N ASP A 243 2.13 -12.55 5.23
CA ASP A 243 1.17 -13.49 5.81
C ASP A 243 0.10 -12.73 6.60
N ARG A 244 -1.15 -13.21 6.55
CA ARG A 244 -2.30 -12.63 7.27
C ARG A 244 -2.54 -11.15 6.96
N ILE A 245 -2.42 -10.76 5.70
CA ILE A 245 -2.72 -9.40 5.26
C ILE A 245 -4.16 -9.27 4.75
N LYS A 246 -4.68 -8.04 4.78
CA LYS A 246 -5.98 -7.68 4.21
C LYS A 246 -5.79 -6.64 3.12
N VAL A 247 -6.22 -6.96 1.90
CA VAL A 247 -6.14 -6.07 0.74
C VAL A 247 -7.55 -5.89 0.20
N PHE A 248 -8.20 -4.77 0.54
CA PHE A 248 -9.62 -4.62 0.20
C PHE A 248 -10.10 -3.24 -0.22
N GLY A 249 -11.11 -3.21 -1.08
CA GLY A 249 -11.75 -1.98 -1.56
C GLY A 249 -10.81 -1.03 -2.29
N ASN A 250 -9.66 -1.53 -2.79
CA ASN A 250 -8.71 -0.73 -3.54
C ASN A 250 -9.10 -0.65 -5.02
N ILE A 251 -8.72 0.44 -5.69
CA ILE A 251 -9.01 0.68 -7.10
C ILE A 251 -7.70 0.87 -7.86
N ALA A 252 -7.44 0.05 -8.87
CA ALA A 252 -6.34 0.25 -9.82
C ALA A 252 -6.87 0.46 -11.24
N VAL A 253 -6.47 1.56 -11.87
CA VAL A 253 -6.86 1.93 -13.24
C VAL A 253 -5.62 2.03 -14.12
N ASN A 254 -5.65 1.38 -15.29
CA ASN A 254 -4.58 1.43 -16.29
C ASN A 254 -3.20 1.03 -15.72
N SER A 255 -3.13 -0.05 -14.95
CA SER A 255 -1.84 -0.57 -14.48
C SER A 255 -1.07 -1.20 -15.65
N ARG A 256 0.21 -0.84 -15.85
CA ARG A 256 0.99 -1.34 -17.01
C ARG A 256 1.09 -2.86 -17.02
N ASP A 257 1.48 -3.44 -15.89
CA ASP A 257 1.77 -4.86 -15.75
C ASP A 257 0.68 -5.59 -14.97
N GLN A 258 0.47 -5.20 -13.71
CA GLN A 258 -0.37 -5.95 -12.78
C GLN A 258 -1.24 -5.02 -11.95
N GLY A 259 -2.54 -5.30 -11.83
CA GLY A 259 -3.39 -4.60 -10.87
C GLY A 259 -3.01 -4.98 -9.44
N ILE A 260 -3.09 -6.28 -9.15
CA ILE A 260 -2.65 -6.90 -7.90
C ILE A 260 -1.63 -8.00 -8.22
N MET A 261 -0.52 -8.01 -7.49
CA MET A 261 0.44 -9.11 -7.48
C MET A 261 0.49 -9.74 -6.10
N LEU A 262 0.31 -11.06 -6.04
CA LEU A 262 0.46 -11.89 -4.86
C LEU A 262 1.64 -12.83 -5.06
N ASN A 263 2.76 -12.56 -4.40
CA ASN A 263 3.97 -13.37 -4.53
C ASN A 263 4.41 -13.88 -3.16
N TYR A 264 4.28 -15.19 -2.88
CA TYR A 264 4.46 -15.74 -1.53
C TYR A 264 3.58 -15.04 -0.48
N VAL A 265 2.31 -14.78 -0.82
CA VAL A 265 1.31 -14.25 0.11
C VAL A 265 0.50 -15.42 0.68
N ASN A 266 0.32 -15.51 1.99
CA ASN A 266 -0.42 -16.63 2.58
C ASN A 266 -1.43 -16.19 3.65
N HIS A 267 -2.42 -17.03 3.92
CA HIS A 267 -3.46 -16.80 4.95
C HIS A 267 -4.11 -15.42 4.92
N SER A 268 -4.22 -14.84 3.72
CA SER A 268 -4.59 -13.45 3.51
C SER A 268 -5.92 -13.31 2.80
N GLU A 269 -6.53 -12.14 2.94
CA GLU A 269 -7.81 -11.81 2.33
C GLU A 269 -7.65 -10.70 1.30
N ILE A 270 -8.06 -10.97 0.07
CA ILE A 270 -8.03 -10.05 -1.07
C ILE A 270 -9.47 -9.88 -1.52
N ALA A 271 -10.12 -8.81 -1.07
CA ALA A 271 -11.57 -8.69 -1.16
C ALA A 271 -12.03 -7.36 -1.79
N ASP A 272 -13.08 -7.39 -2.60
CA ASP A 272 -13.77 -6.19 -3.09
C ASP A 272 -12.86 -5.16 -3.81
N ASN A 273 -11.73 -5.58 -4.38
CA ASN A 273 -10.87 -4.68 -5.15
C ASN A 273 -11.41 -4.52 -6.58
N ILE A 274 -11.17 -3.37 -7.20
CA ILE A 274 -11.55 -3.07 -8.58
C ILE A 274 -10.27 -2.85 -9.38
N ILE A 275 -10.03 -3.71 -10.36
CA ILE A 275 -8.95 -3.54 -11.32
C ILE A 275 -9.56 -3.34 -12.69
N TYR A 276 -9.28 -2.18 -13.28
CA TYR A 276 -9.74 -1.82 -14.61
C TYR A 276 -8.55 -1.53 -15.51
N ARG A 277 -8.41 -2.32 -16.58
CA ARG A 277 -7.31 -2.27 -17.55
C ARG A 277 -5.92 -2.48 -16.95
N ALA A 278 -5.42 -3.69 -17.10
CA ALA A 278 -4.03 -4.05 -16.85
C ALA A 278 -3.60 -5.18 -17.78
N ASP A 279 -2.29 -5.43 -17.93
CA ASP A 279 -1.85 -6.67 -18.59
C ASP A 279 -2.35 -7.90 -17.81
N LYS A 280 -2.23 -7.87 -16.48
CA LYS A 280 -2.82 -8.88 -15.58
C LYS A 280 -3.63 -8.19 -14.50
N CYS A 281 -4.93 -8.45 -14.45
CA CYS A 281 -5.79 -7.90 -13.40
C CYS A 281 -5.30 -8.38 -12.01
N VAL A 282 -5.11 -9.69 -11.86
CA VAL A 282 -4.40 -10.29 -10.72
C VAL A 282 -3.36 -11.30 -11.19
N PHE A 283 -2.16 -11.22 -10.62
CA PHE A 283 -1.08 -12.19 -10.79
C PHE A 283 -0.78 -12.89 -9.47
N VAL A 284 -0.72 -14.22 -9.49
CA VAL A 284 -0.52 -15.04 -8.28
C VAL A 284 0.66 -16.00 -8.49
N TYR A 285 1.64 -15.95 -7.60
CA TYR A 285 2.82 -16.81 -7.59
C TYR A 285 3.03 -17.38 -6.19
N ASN A 286 2.91 -18.70 -6.06
CA ASN A 286 3.15 -19.45 -4.81
C ASN A 286 2.44 -18.84 -3.59
N ALA A 287 1.15 -18.51 -3.71
CA ALA A 287 0.37 -17.84 -2.68
C ALA A 287 -0.78 -18.73 -2.22
N ASN A 288 -0.73 -19.20 -0.98
CA ASN A 288 -1.54 -20.32 -0.49
C ASN A 288 -2.46 -19.92 0.67
N TYR A 289 -3.55 -20.65 0.83
CA TYR A 289 -4.52 -20.48 1.92
C TYR A 289 -5.11 -19.07 1.98
N ASN A 290 -5.24 -18.41 0.83
CA ASN A 290 -5.81 -17.08 0.73
C ASN A 290 -7.29 -17.13 0.40
N ARG A 291 -7.99 -16.01 0.60
CA ARG A 291 -9.37 -15.81 0.17
C ARG A 291 -9.41 -14.66 -0.82
N ILE A 292 -9.73 -14.94 -2.08
CA ILE A 292 -9.84 -13.95 -3.15
C ILE A 292 -11.32 -13.81 -3.49
N LEU A 293 -11.97 -12.78 -2.95
CA LEU A 293 -13.44 -12.70 -2.88
C LEU A 293 -13.99 -11.39 -3.43
N GLY A 294 -15.09 -11.43 -4.17
CA GLY A 294 -15.83 -10.20 -4.51
C GLY A 294 -15.09 -9.20 -5.41
N ASN A 295 -13.93 -9.55 -5.96
CA ASN A 295 -13.12 -8.61 -6.75
C ASN A 295 -13.72 -8.41 -8.14
N HIS A 296 -13.53 -7.22 -8.70
CA HIS A 296 -13.97 -6.87 -10.05
C HIS A 296 -12.76 -6.68 -10.96
N PHE A 297 -12.59 -7.57 -11.92
CA PHE A 297 -11.47 -7.63 -12.86
C PHE A 297 -11.97 -7.39 -14.27
N GLU A 298 -11.72 -6.19 -14.81
CA GLU A 298 -12.33 -5.74 -16.05
C GLU A 298 -11.32 -5.21 -17.08
N GLN A 299 -11.51 -5.59 -18.35
CA GLN A 299 -10.74 -5.11 -19.51
C GLN A 299 -9.22 -5.32 -19.38
N CYS A 300 -8.79 -6.39 -18.71
CA CYS A 300 -7.39 -6.79 -18.65
C CYS A 300 -7.03 -7.73 -19.81
N ALA A 301 -5.75 -7.79 -20.19
CA ALA A 301 -5.30 -8.83 -21.13
C ALA A 301 -5.46 -10.23 -20.51
N MET A 302 -5.24 -10.34 -19.20
CA MET A 302 -5.53 -11.52 -18.39
C MET A 302 -6.33 -11.14 -17.15
N GLY A 303 -7.47 -11.79 -16.91
CA GLY A 303 -8.26 -11.62 -15.68
C GLY A 303 -7.48 -12.10 -14.45
N ILE A 304 -7.14 -13.38 -14.43
CA ILE A 304 -6.23 -13.96 -13.43
C ILE A 304 -5.13 -14.78 -14.12
N HIS A 305 -3.88 -14.51 -13.77
CA HIS A 305 -2.75 -15.34 -14.17
C HIS A 305 -2.08 -15.91 -12.93
N PHE A 306 -1.98 -17.23 -12.85
CA PHE A 306 -1.32 -17.87 -11.72
C PHE A 306 -0.44 -19.04 -12.14
N THR A 307 0.66 -19.16 -11.41
CA THR A 307 1.69 -20.18 -11.61
C THR A 307 2.26 -20.59 -10.25
N ALA A 308 2.77 -21.82 -10.16
CA ALA A 308 3.09 -22.49 -8.90
C ALA A 308 1.84 -22.73 -8.02
N ALA A 309 2.05 -23.16 -6.77
CA ALA A 309 0.97 -23.60 -5.89
C ALA A 309 0.08 -22.42 -5.43
N ILE A 310 -1.23 -22.62 -5.47
CA ILE A 310 -2.26 -21.78 -4.83
C ILE A 310 -3.12 -22.64 -3.90
N GLU A 311 -2.45 -23.48 -3.12
CA GLU A 311 -3.08 -24.54 -2.34
C GLU A 311 -4.00 -23.95 -1.26
N GLY A 312 -5.20 -24.52 -1.13
CA GLY A 312 -6.19 -24.07 -0.13
C GLY A 312 -6.70 -22.63 -0.34
N THR A 313 -6.45 -22.02 -1.50
CA THR A 313 -6.97 -20.69 -1.81
C THR A 313 -8.41 -20.76 -2.30
N GLU A 314 -9.30 -20.08 -1.60
CA GLU A 314 -10.70 -19.85 -1.97
C GLU A 314 -10.76 -18.74 -3.03
N LEU A 315 -11.51 -18.99 -4.11
CA LEU A 315 -11.72 -18.02 -5.18
C LEU A 315 -13.19 -18.05 -5.61
N SER A 316 -14.01 -17.18 -5.01
CA SER A 316 -15.46 -17.11 -5.19
C SER A 316 -15.95 -15.66 -5.25
N ASP A 317 -17.14 -15.45 -5.79
CA ASP A 317 -17.79 -14.14 -5.90
C ASP A 317 -17.00 -13.07 -6.70
N ASN A 318 -15.95 -13.43 -7.43
CA ASN A 318 -15.24 -12.49 -8.28
C ASN A 318 -15.97 -12.29 -9.61
N SER A 319 -15.80 -11.12 -10.22
CA SER A 319 -16.36 -10.79 -11.52
C SER A 319 -15.24 -10.57 -12.54
N PHE A 320 -15.14 -11.47 -13.51
CA PHE A 320 -14.18 -11.39 -14.61
C PHE A 320 -14.90 -10.92 -15.88
N ILE A 321 -14.67 -9.67 -16.26
CA ILE A 321 -15.49 -8.97 -17.26
C ILE A 321 -14.65 -8.46 -18.43
N ASN A 322 -14.96 -8.91 -19.64
CA ASN A 322 -14.38 -8.43 -20.89
C ASN A 322 -12.84 -8.44 -20.89
N ASN A 323 -12.21 -9.38 -20.19
CA ASN A 323 -10.78 -9.61 -20.29
C ASN A 323 -10.49 -10.38 -21.60
N GLU A 324 -9.32 -10.18 -22.21
CA GLU A 324 -8.99 -10.93 -23.43
C GLU A 324 -8.86 -12.43 -23.18
N SER A 325 -8.35 -12.79 -22.01
CA SER A 325 -8.32 -14.15 -21.47
C SER A 325 -8.71 -14.08 -20.00
N GLN A 326 -9.76 -14.80 -19.61
CA GLN A 326 -10.24 -14.72 -18.23
C GLN A 326 -9.25 -15.34 -17.24
N VAL A 327 -8.70 -16.51 -17.60
CA VAL A 327 -7.77 -17.25 -16.76
C VAL A 327 -6.57 -17.66 -17.60
N LYS A 328 -5.38 -17.59 -16.99
CA LYS A 328 -4.17 -18.28 -17.42
C LYS A 328 -3.62 -19.09 -16.26
N TYR A 329 -3.69 -20.41 -16.39
CA TYR A 329 -3.22 -21.35 -15.38
C TYR A 329 -2.01 -22.15 -15.89
N VAL A 330 -0.94 -22.18 -15.10
CA VAL A 330 0.29 -22.92 -15.41
C VAL A 330 0.62 -23.90 -14.28
N SER A 331 -0.06 -25.05 -14.26
CA SER A 331 0.25 -26.21 -13.39
C SER A 331 -0.51 -27.46 -13.86
N THR A 332 -0.20 -28.62 -13.29
CA THR A 332 -0.79 -29.93 -13.63
C THR A 332 -1.91 -30.37 -12.68
N ARG A 333 -2.20 -29.60 -11.63
CA ARG A 333 -3.28 -29.91 -10.66
C ARG A 333 -4.66 -29.54 -11.21
N PHE A 334 -5.69 -30.23 -10.75
CA PHE A 334 -7.09 -29.84 -10.96
C PHE A 334 -7.58 -28.98 -9.78
N LEU A 335 -8.26 -27.89 -10.09
CA LEU A 335 -8.87 -26.99 -9.12
C LEU A 335 -10.34 -26.79 -9.47
N ASP A 336 -11.21 -26.79 -8.46
CA ASP A 336 -12.61 -26.37 -8.56
C ASP A 336 -12.81 -25.10 -7.75
N TRP A 337 -13.40 -24.08 -8.36
CA TRP A 337 -13.71 -22.78 -7.75
C TRP A 337 -15.19 -22.61 -7.38
N GLY A 338 -15.97 -23.69 -7.37
CA GLY A 338 -17.34 -23.71 -6.84
C GLY A 338 -17.42 -24.10 -5.36
N GLU A 339 -16.59 -23.52 -4.49
CA GLU A 339 -16.55 -23.83 -3.06
C GLU A 339 -17.82 -23.33 -2.34
N ASP A 340 -18.33 -24.10 -1.37
CA ASP A 340 -19.58 -23.81 -0.63
C ASP A 340 -20.81 -23.46 -1.50
N GLY A 341 -20.84 -23.98 -2.72
CA GLY A 341 -21.96 -23.80 -3.65
C GLY A 341 -21.93 -22.47 -4.40
N ARG A 342 -20.86 -21.67 -4.31
CA ARG A 342 -20.72 -20.40 -5.03
C ARG A 342 -19.40 -20.33 -5.78
N GLY A 343 -19.47 -19.94 -7.04
CA GLY A 343 -18.31 -19.69 -7.89
C GLY A 343 -18.15 -18.22 -8.24
N ASN A 344 -17.74 -17.95 -9.48
CA ASN A 344 -17.42 -16.62 -9.98
C ASN A 344 -18.30 -16.25 -11.18
N TYR A 345 -18.37 -14.96 -11.47
CA TYR A 345 -18.99 -14.45 -12.68
C TYR A 345 -17.96 -14.35 -13.81
N TRP A 346 -18.31 -14.87 -14.98
CA TRP A 346 -17.49 -14.88 -16.19
C TRP A 346 -18.29 -14.29 -17.35
N SER A 347 -17.88 -13.15 -17.89
CA SER A 347 -18.64 -12.47 -18.95
C SER A 347 -18.74 -13.24 -20.28
N ASP A 348 -17.89 -14.24 -20.48
CA ASP A 348 -17.83 -15.13 -21.64
C ASP A 348 -18.50 -16.49 -21.39
N ASN A 349 -19.09 -16.71 -20.20
CA ASN A 349 -19.87 -17.91 -19.93
C ASN A 349 -21.24 -17.82 -20.61
N SER A 350 -21.50 -18.74 -21.53
CA SER A 350 -22.77 -18.83 -22.28
C SER A 350 -23.73 -19.88 -21.72
N ALA A 351 -23.51 -20.36 -20.49
CA ALA A 351 -24.39 -21.32 -19.85
C ALA A 351 -25.75 -20.71 -19.50
N PHE A 352 -26.75 -21.57 -19.31
CA PHE A 352 -28.10 -21.20 -18.90
C PHE A 352 -28.30 -21.50 -17.41
N ASP A 353 -29.30 -20.85 -16.84
CA ASP A 353 -29.83 -21.07 -15.49
C ASP A 353 -31.32 -21.34 -15.66
N LEU A 354 -31.68 -22.63 -15.73
CA LEU A 354 -33.04 -23.08 -16.03
C LEU A 354 -33.92 -23.15 -14.78
N ASP A 355 -33.34 -23.32 -13.60
CA ASP A 355 -34.06 -23.37 -12.32
C ASP A 355 -34.20 -22.00 -11.63
N GLY A 356 -33.46 -20.99 -12.10
CA GLY A 356 -33.56 -19.60 -11.70
C GLY A 356 -32.88 -19.28 -10.37
N ASP A 357 -31.94 -20.12 -9.92
CA ASP A 357 -31.24 -19.95 -8.65
C ASP A 357 -30.09 -18.91 -8.70
N GLY A 358 -29.75 -18.42 -9.89
CA GLY A 358 -28.69 -17.44 -10.14
C GLY A 358 -27.31 -18.06 -10.38
N ILE A 359 -27.22 -19.39 -10.46
CA ILE A 359 -26.03 -20.18 -10.77
C ILE A 359 -26.24 -20.86 -12.12
N ALA A 360 -25.20 -20.93 -12.94
CA ALA A 360 -25.26 -21.64 -14.21
C ALA A 360 -25.40 -23.16 -13.99
N ASP A 361 -26.31 -23.80 -14.74
CA ASP A 361 -26.52 -25.25 -14.74
C ASP A 361 -25.32 -26.05 -15.26
N SER A 362 -24.37 -25.37 -15.91
CA SER A 362 -23.17 -25.97 -16.49
C SER A 362 -21.92 -25.30 -15.95
N ALA A 363 -20.96 -26.13 -15.52
CA ALA A 363 -19.67 -25.68 -15.03
C ALA A 363 -18.86 -24.92 -16.11
N TYR A 364 -18.26 -23.81 -15.72
CA TYR A 364 -17.33 -23.04 -16.55
C TYR A 364 -15.94 -23.70 -16.49
N ARG A 365 -15.29 -23.86 -17.65
CA ARG A 365 -14.00 -24.55 -17.76
C ARG A 365 -13.02 -23.71 -18.58
N PRO A 366 -12.29 -22.79 -17.93
CA PRO A 366 -11.26 -22.01 -18.60
C PRO A 366 -9.99 -22.86 -18.79
N ASN A 367 -9.17 -22.50 -19.80
CA ASN A 367 -7.89 -23.16 -20.12
C ASN A 367 -8.02 -24.55 -20.78
N GLY A 368 -8.96 -24.72 -21.70
CA GLY A 368 -9.03 -25.91 -22.55
C GLY A 368 -7.79 -26.06 -23.46
N ILE A 369 -7.63 -27.21 -24.11
CA ILE A 369 -6.61 -27.46 -25.14
C ILE A 369 -6.60 -26.34 -26.19
N THR A 370 -7.78 -25.81 -26.54
CA THR A 370 -7.93 -24.70 -27.47
C THR A 370 -7.28 -23.41 -26.97
N ASP A 371 -7.38 -23.13 -25.67
CA ASP A 371 -6.80 -21.92 -25.07
C ASP A 371 -5.27 -22.04 -24.99
N GLN A 372 -4.74 -23.23 -24.69
CA GLN A 372 -3.30 -23.49 -24.73
C GLN A 372 -2.71 -23.30 -26.14
N ILE A 373 -3.45 -23.67 -27.18
CA ILE A 373 -3.06 -23.42 -28.58
C ILE A 373 -3.04 -21.92 -28.85
N ILE A 374 -4.06 -21.16 -28.43
CA ILE A 374 -4.10 -19.70 -28.59
C ILE A 374 -2.91 -19.04 -27.89
N TRP A 375 -2.53 -19.50 -26.69
CA TRP A 375 -1.38 -18.94 -25.99
C TRP A 375 -0.05 -19.17 -26.71
N ARG A 376 0.11 -20.33 -27.36
CA ARG A 376 1.34 -20.66 -28.12
C ARG A 376 1.33 -20.00 -29.51
N ALA A 377 0.17 -19.85 -30.11
CA ALA A 377 -0.02 -19.31 -31.46
C ALA A 377 -1.22 -18.35 -31.49
N PRO A 378 -1.03 -17.06 -31.17
CA PRO A 378 -2.13 -16.09 -31.12
C PRO A 378 -2.92 -15.95 -32.43
N VAL A 379 -2.28 -16.19 -33.58
CA VAL A 379 -2.93 -16.21 -34.91
C VAL A 379 -4.02 -17.28 -35.05
N ALA A 380 -4.00 -18.32 -34.21
CA ALA A 380 -5.01 -19.37 -34.18
C ALA A 380 -6.38 -18.85 -33.68
N ARG A 381 -6.48 -17.64 -33.10
CA ARG A 381 -7.77 -17.02 -32.73
C ARG A 381 -8.74 -16.96 -33.93
N LEU A 382 -8.23 -16.83 -35.16
CA LEU A 382 -9.04 -16.82 -36.38
C LEU A 382 -9.80 -18.14 -36.63
N LEU A 383 -9.37 -19.23 -36.01
CA LEU A 383 -9.95 -20.57 -36.19
C LEU A 383 -10.93 -20.96 -35.08
N MET A 384 -11.21 -20.07 -34.12
CA MET A 384 -12.00 -20.40 -32.93
C MET A 384 -13.45 -20.82 -33.23
N ASN A 385 -14.01 -20.32 -34.33
CA ASN A 385 -15.34 -20.69 -34.81
C ASN A 385 -15.29 -21.78 -35.90
N SER A 386 -14.13 -22.40 -36.13
CA SER A 386 -13.99 -23.46 -37.11
C SER A 386 -14.61 -24.77 -36.60
N PRO A 387 -15.16 -25.62 -37.49
CA PRO A 387 -15.66 -26.94 -37.12
C PRO A 387 -14.64 -27.82 -36.39
N ALA A 388 -13.34 -27.67 -36.71
CA ALA A 388 -12.27 -28.42 -36.07
C ALA A 388 -12.15 -28.09 -34.57
N VAL A 389 -12.25 -26.79 -34.21
CA VAL A 389 -12.24 -26.35 -32.81
C VAL A 389 -13.48 -26.84 -32.06
N SER A 390 -14.64 -26.86 -32.71
CA SER A 390 -15.88 -27.40 -32.12
C SER A 390 -15.79 -28.90 -31.82
N ILE A 391 -15.17 -29.69 -32.71
CA ILE A 391 -14.93 -31.13 -32.48
C ILE A 391 -13.97 -31.33 -31.30
N VAL A 392 -12.91 -30.53 -31.20
CA VAL A 392 -11.98 -30.59 -30.06
C VAL A 392 -12.71 -30.24 -28.76
N LYS A 393 -13.51 -29.17 -28.72
CA LYS A 393 -14.30 -28.80 -27.54
C LYS A 393 -15.30 -29.88 -27.13
N TRP A 394 -15.98 -30.51 -28.10
CA TRP A 394 -16.88 -31.64 -27.83
C TRP A 394 -16.13 -32.86 -27.29
N ALA A 395 -15.00 -33.23 -27.90
CA ALA A 395 -14.20 -34.34 -27.41
C ALA A 395 -13.70 -34.10 -25.98
N GLN A 396 -13.31 -32.86 -25.66
CA GLN A 396 -12.92 -32.48 -24.30
C GLN A 396 -14.07 -32.59 -23.29
N SER A 397 -15.31 -32.29 -23.69
CA SER A 397 -16.47 -32.43 -22.81
C SER A 397 -16.81 -33.90 -22.53
N GLN A 398 -16.57 -34.80 -23.48
CA GLN A 398 -16.84 -36.24 -23.34
C GLN A 398 -15.73 -37.00 -22.60
N PHE A 399 -14.48 -36.52 -22.64
CA PHE A 399 -13.33 -37.21 -22.05
C PHE A 399 -12.49 -36.31 -21.12
N PRO A 400 -13.02 -35.85 -19.97
CA PRO A 400 -12.31 -34.92 -19.08
C PRO A 400 -11.02 -35.48 -18.48
N ALA A 401 -10.93 -36.80 -18.32
CA ALA A 401 -9.81 -37.49 -17.66
C ALA A 401 -8.48 -37.49 -18.45
N ILE A 402 -8.48 -37.00 -19.70
CA ILE A 402 -7.30 -36.99 -20.60
C ILE A 402 -6.60 -35.61 -20.58
N LEU A 403 -7.08 -34.65 -19.77
CA LEU A 403 -6.56 -33.28 -19.72
C LEU A 403 -5.35 -33.15 -18.75
N PRO A 404 -4.29 -32.40 -19.12
CA PRO A 404 -3.17 -32.11 -18.23
C PRO A 404 -3.58 -31.02 -17.22
N GLY A 405 -4.21 -31.41 -16.11
CA GLY A 405 -4.69 -30.45 -15.10
C GLY A 405 -5.71 -29.45 -15.65
N GLY A 406 -6.18 -28.53 -14.80
CA GLY A 406 -7.10 -27.49 -15.24
C GLY A 406 -7.87 -26.84 -14.11
N VAL A 407 -8.53 -25.75 -14.44
CA VAL A 407 -9.44 -25.06 -13.55
C VAL A 407 -10.86 -25.34 -14.03
N THR A 408 -11.75 -25.61 -13.10
CA THR A 408 -13.20 -25.63 -13.31
C THR A 408 -13.84 -24.71 -12.29
N ASP A 409 -14.90 -24.04 -12.68
CA ASP A 409 -15.83 -23.40 -11.75
C ASP A 409 -17.15 -24.16 -11.88
N SER A 410 -17.45 -24.99 -10.89
CA SER A 410 -18.66 -25.82 -10.88
C SER A 410 -19.93 -25.06 -10.52
N LYS A 411 -19.81 -23.82 -10.04
CA LYS A 411 -20.93 -22.97 -9.62
C LYS A 411 -20.84 -21.54 -10.18
N PRO A 412 -20.73 -21.36 -11.52
CA PRO A 412 -20.57 -20.04 -12.11
C PRO A 412 -21.79 -19.16 -11.81
N LEU A 413 -21.57 -17.91 -11.44
CA LEU A 413 -22.63 -16.94 -11.19
C LEU A 413 -23.21 -16.44 -12.52
N MET A 414 -24.53 -16.22 -12.57
CA MET A 414 -25.22 -15.67 -13.76
C MET A 414 -25.15 -14.15 -13.87
N LYS A 415 -24.80 -13.46 -12.78
CA LYS A 415 -24.67 -11.99 -12.74
C LYS A 415 -23.35 -11.60 -12.06
N PRO A 416 -22.77 -10.45 -12.42
CA PRO A 416 -21.64 -9.90 -11.68
C PRO A 416 -21.97 -9.77 -10.20
N TYR A 417 -20.99 -10.04 -9.36
CA TYR A 417 -21.08 -9.82 -7.93
C TYR A 417 -21.22 -8.33 -7.62
N ALA A 418 -22.01 -8.00 -6.60
CA ALA A 418 -22.20 -6.64 -6.14
C ALA A 418 -21.01 -6.17 -5.28
N ASN A 419 -19.90 -5.83 -5.93
CA ASN A 419 -18.68 -5.36 -5.29
C ASN A 419 -18.93 -4.06 -4.47
N SER A 420 -18.46 -4.05 -3.22
CA SER A 420 -18.74 -2.96 -2.28
C SER A 420 -18.06 -1.63 -2.64
N ALA A 421 -16.96 -1.65 -3.38
CA ALA A 421 -16.24 -0.48 -3.87
C ALA A 421 -16.81 0.10 -5.18
N MET A 422 -17.71 -0.61 -5.86
CA MET A 422 -18.23 -0.23 -7.18
C MET A 422 -18.93 1.14 -7.19
N PRO A 423 -19.81 1.50 -6.21
CA PRO A 423 -20.42 2.82 -6.18
C PRO A 423 -19.39 3.96 -6.13
N ARG A 424 -18.32 3.78 -5.33
CA ARG A 424 -17.23 4.75 -5.24
C ARG A 424 -16.49 4.86 -6.56
N TYR A 425 -16.13 3.73 -7.18
CA TYR A 425 -15.44 3.73 -8.48
C TYR A 425 -16.24 4.45 -9.56
N LEU A 426 -17.54 4.15 -9.70
CA LEU A 426 -18.37 4.76 -10.74
C LEU A 426 -18.47 6.28 -10.61
N GLN A 427 -18.41 6.83 -9.40
CA GLN A 427 -18.41 8.28 -9.18
C GLN A 427 -17.16 8.98 -9.72
N ILE A 428 -16.01 8.30 -9.71
CA ILE A 428 -14.70 8.88 -10.04
C ILE A 428 -14.08 8.30 -11.32
N LYS A 429 -14.75 7.35 -11.98
CA LYS A 429 -14.21 6.56 -13.10
C LYS A 429 -13.64 7.42 -14.22
N ASP A 430 -14.41 8.40 -14.68
CA ASP A 430 -14.01 9.25 -15.81
C ASP A 430 -12.79 10.11 -15.47
N GLU A 431 -12.71 10.62 -14.23
CA GLU A 431 -11.56 11.35 -13.72
C GLU A 431 -10.30 10.46 -13.71
N LEU A 432 -10.41 9.25 -13.14
CA LEU A 432 -9.27 8.31 -13.06
C LEU A 432 -8.73 7.96 -14.46
N GLN A 433 -9.61 7.73 -15.43
CA GLN A 433 -9.23 7.41 -16.80
C GLN A 433 -8.53 8.60 -17.48
N GLN A 434 -9.06 9.82 -17.33
CA GLN A 434 -8.44 11.03 -17.90
C GLN A 434 -7.06 11.31 -17.29
N ILE A 435 -6.86 11.03 -16.00
CA ILE A 435 -5.55 11.17 -15.36
C ILE A 435 -4.59 10.13 -15.92
N ALA A 436 -5.00 8.86 -15.99
CA ALA A 436 -4.16 7.80 -16.53
C ALA A 436 -3.76 8.01 -18.01
N GLU A 437 -4.62 8.63 -18.82
CA GLU A 437 -4.30 8.96 -20.22
C GLU A 437 -3.28 10.10 -20.34
N ARG A 438 -3.35 11.09 -19.45
CA ARG A 438 -2.42 12.24 -19.41
C ARG A 438 -1.06 11.85 -18.84
N GLU A 439 -1.07 11.08 -17.76
CA GLU A 439 0.11 10.73 -16.98
C GLU A 439 0.68 9.37 -17.38
N LYS A 440 0.71 9.05 -18.68
CA LYS A 440 1.29 7.79 -19.17
C LYS A 440 2.64 7.59 -18.53
N SER A 441 2.70 6.60 -17.64
CA SER A 441 3.87 6.30 -16.83
C SER A 441 5.10 6.19 -17.74
N GLN A 442 6.15 6.93 -17.39
CA GLN A 442 7.41 6.95 -18.17
C GLN A 442 8.03 5.55 -18.29
N TRP A 443 7.59 4.63 -17.46
CA TRP A 443 7.99 3.23 -17.43
C TRP A 443 7.56 2.41 -18.65
N ALA A 444 6.70 2.94 -19.53
CA ALA A 444 6.37 2.28 -20.79
C ALA A 444 7.58 2.14 -21.74
N GLY A 445 8.65 2.92 -21.54
CA GLY A 445 9.86 2.90 -22.37
C GLY A 445 11.04 2.07 -21.84
N GLU A 446 11.10 1.75 -20.54
CA GLU A 446 12.32 1.21 -19.90
C GLU A 446 12.41 -0.33 -19.90
N ALA A 447 11.55 -1.04 -20.65
CA ALA A 447 11.56 -2.51 -20.72
C ALA A 447 12.23 -3.08 -21.99
N ASN A 448 12.83 -2.24 -22.83
CA ASN A 448 13.41 -2.63 -24.13
C ASN A 448 14.92 -2.36 -24.28
N ASP A 449 15.65 -2.02 -23.21
CA ASP A 449 17.11 -1.92 -23.23
C ASP A 449 17.77 -2.92 -22.27
#